data_AF-A0A0F3GVK4-F1
#
_entry.id   AF-A0A0F3GVK4-F1
#
_cell.length_a   1.000
_cell.length_b   1.000
_cell.length_c   1.000
_cell.angle_alpha   90.00
_cell.angle_beta   90.00
_cell.angle_gamma   90.00
#
_symmetry.space_group_name_H-M   'P 1'
#
loop_
_entity.id
_entity.type
_entity.pdbx_description
1 polymer ?
#
loop_
_entity_poly.entity_id
_entity_poly.type
_entity_poly.pdbx_seq_one_letter_code
_entity_poly.pdbx_strand_id
1 'polypeptide(L)' 'MGASMKQIHSKSEFNEFHGILKRRALGVNPDIQRTVADILQAVEQNGDEAVRDFTQRFDGIALDSFRLPQETID' A
#
# COMPACT_ATOMS: atom_id res chain seq x y z
N MET A 1 22.19 -7.78 -10.51
CA MET A 1 22.55 -8.88 -9.59
C MET A 1 21.31 -9.77 -9.44
N GLY A 2 21.24 -10.89 -10.18
CA GLY A 2 20.08 -11.78 -10.17
C GLY A 2 20.04 -12.61 -8.89
N ALA A 3 18.84 -12.86 -8.36
CA ALA A 3 18.68 -13.74 -7.21
C ALA A 3 19.26 -15.14 -7.53
N SER A 4 20.29 -15.56 -6.79
CA SER A 4 20.85 -16.91 -6.92
C SER A 4 19.86 -17.93 -6.35
N MET A 5 19.65 -19.04 -7.07
CA MET A 5 18.71 -20.10 -6.69
C MET A 5 19.23 -20.84 -5.45
N LYS A 6 18.45 -20.82 -4.36
CA LYS A 6 18.83 -21.54 -3.13
C LYS A 6 18.57 -23.04 -3.34
N GLN A 7 19.63 -23.84 -3.34
CA GLN A 7 19.53 -25.31 -3.30
C GLN A 7 19.28 -25.75 -1.85
N ILE A 8 18.38 -26.73 -1.66
CA ILE A 8 17.97 -27.26 -0.35
C ILE A 8 18.47 -28.70 -0.27
N HIS A 9 19.29 -29.00 0.73
CA HIS A 9 19.96 -30.29 0.88
C HIS A 9 19.52 -31.05 2.12
N SER A 10 18.78 -30.42 3.04
CA SER A 10 18.26 -31.07 4.24
C SER A 10 16.82 -30.70 4.59
N LYS A 11 16.19 -31.53 5.43
CA LYS A 11 14.85 -31.28 5.97
C LYS A 11 14.79 -30.03 6.84
N SER A 12 15.88 -29.71 7.56
CA SER A 12 15.97 -28.49 8.37
C SER A 12 15.99 -27.24 7.48
N GLU A 13 16.82 -27.25 6.44
CA GLU A 13 16.89 -26.15 5.46
C GLU A 13 15.56 -25.95 4.72
N PHE A 14 14.87 -27.05 4.39
CA PHE A 14 13.54 -27.01 3.81
C PHE A 14 12.55 -26.31 4.75
N ASN A 15 12.51 -26.69 6.02
CA ASN A 15 11.58 -26.12 7.00
C ASN A 15 11.82 -24.61 7.20
N GLU A 16 13.08 -24.20 7.25
CA GLU A 16 13.46 -22.79 7.37
C GLU A 16 13.02 -22.00 6.13
N PHE A 17 13.35 -22.48 4.93
CA PHE A 17 13.00 -21.82 3.67
C PHE A 17 11.48 -21.76 3.45
N HIS A 18 10.77 -22.85 3.75
CA HIS A 18 9.33 -22.92 3.71
C HIS A 18 8.68 -21.94 4.69
N GLY A 19 9.27 -21.73 5.87
CA GLY A 19 8.84 -20.69 6.82
C GLY A 19 8.98 -19.26 6.26
N ILE A 20 10.07 -18.98 5.53
CA ILE A 20 10.27 -17.69 4.85
C ILE A 20 9.20 -17.48 3.76
N LEU A 21 8.95 -18.51 2.94
CA LEU A 21 7.93 -18.44 1.90
C LEU A 21 6.54 -18.23 2.49
N LYS A 22 6.18 -18.95 3.56
CA LYS A 22 4.90 -18.77 4.25
C LYS A 22 4.72 -17.36 4.79
N ARG A 23 5.76 -16.76 5.38
CA ARG A 23 5.70 -15.37 5.85
C ARG A 23 5.49 -14.36 4.73
N ARG A 24 6.07 -14.59 3.55
CA ARG A 24 5.86 -13.74 2.35
C ARG A 24 4.49 -13.94 1.72
N ALA A 25 3.96 -15.15 1.82
CA ALA A 25 2.63 -15.50 1.35
C ALA A 25 1.51 -15.03 2.31
N LEU A 26 1.86 -14.48 3.49
CA LEU A 26 0.88 -13.80 4.33
C LEU A 26 0.32 -12.64 3.51
N GLY A 27 -0.98 -12.72 3.22
CA GLY A 27 -1.70 -11.77 2.39
C GLY A 27 -1.74 -10.34 2.97
N VAL A 28 -2.58 -9.50 2.40
CA VAL A 28 -2.73 -8.11 2.86
C VAL A 28 -3.06 -8.09 4.36
N ASN A 29 -2.29 -7.31 5.13
CA ASN A 29 -2.53 -7.13 6.56
C ASN A 29 -3.99 -6.67 6.80
N PRO A 30 -4.77 -7.34 7.66
CA PRO A 30 -6.15 -6.95 7.97
C PRO A 30 -6.32 -5.48 8.39
N ASP A 31 -5.32 -4.90 9.07
CA ASP A 31 -5.35 -3.50 9.47
C ASP A 31 -5.26 -2.55 8.26
N ILE A 32 -4.50 -2.95 7.23
CA ILE A 32 -4.45 -2.22 5.96
C ILE A 32 -5.80 -2.30 5.26
N GLN A 33 -6.40 -3.49 5.21
CA GLN A 33 -7.73 -3.66 4.61
C GLN A 33 -8.78 -2.79 5.29
N ARG A 34 -8.78 -2.77 6.63
CA ARG A 34 -9.67 -1.91 7.42
C ARG A 34 -9.43 -0.44 7.13
N THR A 35 -8.18 0.00 7.14
CA THR A 35 -7.82 1.41 6.88
C THR A 35 -8.30 1.85 5.49
N VAL A 36 -8.13 1.01 4.47
CA VAL A 36 -8.61 1.31 3.12
C VAL A 36 -10.13 1.37 3.06
N ALA A 37 -10.83 0.44 3.73
CA ALA A 37 -12.29 0.47 3.79
C ALA A 37 -12.82 1.76 4.43
N ASP A 38 -12.19 2.20 5.54
CA ASP A 38 -12.56 3.45 6.22
C ASP A 38 -12.33 4.68 5.33
N ILE A 39 -11.22 4.73 4.55
CA ILE A 39 -10.96 5.80 3.58
C ILE A 39 -12.01 5.82 2.48
N LEU A 40 -12.33 4.65 1.90
CA LEU A 40 -13.34 4.56 0.84
C LEU A 40 -14.71 5.02 1.34
N GLN A 41 -15.09 4.62 2.55
CA GLN A 41 -16.34 5.06 3.18
C GLN A 41 -16.36 6.58 3.40
N ALA A 42 -15.26 7.16 3.87
CA ALA A 42 -15.17 8.61 4.06
C ALA A 42 -15.30 9.39 2.75
N VAL A 43 -14.68 8.90 1.66
CA VAL A 43 -14.80 9.51 0.32
C VAL A 43 -16.20 9.33 -0.24
N GLU A 44 -16.84 8.19 -0.04
CA GLU A 44 -18.23 7.96 -0.46
C GLU A 44 -19.21 8.93 0.24
N GLN A 45 -18.98 9.20 1.53
CA GLN A 45 -19.86 10.06 2.35
C GLN A 45 -19.62 11.56 2.14
N ASN A 46 -18.35 11.98 2.05
CA ASN A 46 -17.97 13.40 2.11
C ASN A 46 -17.29 13.90 0.82
N GLY A 47 -17.09 13.03 -0.18
CA GLY A 47 -16.55 13.40 -1.48
C GLY A 47 -15.20 14.13 -1.41
N ASP A 48 -15.10 15.23 -2.15
CA ASP A 48 -13.88 16.05 -2.25
C ASP A 48 -13.40 16.63 -0.91
N GLU A 49 -14.27 16.78 0.09
CA GLU A 49 -13.86 17.22 1.43
C GLU A 49 -12.94 16.19 2.09
N ALA A 50 -13.34 14.91 2.06
CA ALA A 50 -12.50 13.82 2.56
C ALA A 50 -11.15 13.76 1.82
N VAL A 51 -11.16 13.99 0.51
CA VAL A 51 -9.93 13.99 -0.29
C VAL A 51 -9.00 15.12 0.17
N ARG A 52 -9.50 16.34 0.40
CA ARG A 52 -8.69 17.46 0.93
C ARG A 52 -8.10 17.15 2.30
N ASP A 53 -8.90 16.59 3.20
CA ASP A 53 -8.45 16.21 4.54
C ASP A 53 -7.34 15.17 4.49
N PHE A 54 -7.48 14.15 3.63
CA PHE A 54 -6.46 13.13 3.46
C PHE A 54 -5.19 13.68 2.80
N THR A 55 -5.30 14.56 1.80
CA THR A 55 -4.15 15.25 1.21
C THR A 55 -3.41 16.08 2.26
N GLN A 56 -4.11 16.84 3.08
CA GLN A 56 -3.47 17.61 4.14
C GLN A 56 -2.79 16.70 5.18
N ARG A 57 -3.44 15.60 5.56
CA ARG A 57 -2.92 14.67 6.56
C ARG A 57 -1.70 13.88 6.10
N PHE A 58 -1.71 13.38 4.87
CA PHE A 58 -0.68 12.46 4.37
C PHE A 58 0.39 13.16 3.54
N ASP A 59 0.03 14.19 2.78
CA ASP A 59 0.94 14.94 1.91
C ASP A 59 1.40 16.28 2.55
N GLY A 60 0.72 16.72 3.61
CA GLY A 60 1.10 17.91 4.38
C GLY A 60 0.74 19.24 3.72
N ILE A 61 -0.08 19.23 2.66
CA ILE A 61 -0.45 20.42 1.87
C ILE A 61 -1.96 20.60 1.81
N ALA A 62 -2.42 21.84 1.79
CA ALA A 62 -3.81 22.18 1.49
C ALA A 62 -3.92 22.56 0.01
N LEU A 63 -4.90 22.01 -0.70
CA LEU A 63 -5.13 22.26 -2.12
C LEU A 63 -6.48 22.96 -2.34
N ASP A 64 -6.46 24.04 -3.11
CA ASP A 64 -7.68 24.71 -3.59
C ASP A 64 -8.31 23.98 -4.79
N SER A 65 -7.47 23.39 -5.65
CA SER A 65 -7.86 22.59 -6.81
C SER A 65 -7.02 21.33 -6.92
N PHE A 66 -7.67 20.19 -7.16
CA PHE A 66 -6.97 18.94 -7.47
C PHE A 66 -6.46 18.88 -8.91
N ARG A 67 -7.11 19.63 -9.81
CA ARG A 67 -6.75 19.63 -11.23
C ARG A 67 -5.59 20.58 -11.47
N LEU A 68 -4.52 20.06 -12.05
CA LEU A 68 -3.41 20.89 -12.53
C LEU A 68 -3.86 21.78 -13.70
N PRO A 69 -3.37 23.03 -13.78
CA PRO A 69 -3.55 23.86 -14.97
C PRO A 69 -2.95 23.18 -16.21
N GLN A 70 -3.58 23.38 -17.38
CA GLN A 70 -3.10 22.79 -18.63
C GLN A 70 -1.66 23.22 -18.95
N GLU A 71 -1.33 24.47 -18.64
CA GLU A 71 -0.01 25.08 -18.83
C GLU A 71 1.11 24.36 -18.06
N THR A 72 0.80 23.58 -17.02
CA THR A 72 1.78 22.78 -16.27
C THR A 72 2.06 21.42 -16.92
N ILE A 73 1.21 20.99 -17.85
CA ILE A 73 1.26 19.68 -18.51
C ILE A 73 1.92 19.76 -19.89
N ASP A 74 1.84 20.92 -20.56
CA ASP A 74 2.41 21.19 -21.90
C ASP A 74 3.93 21.47 -21.88
#